data_AF-A0A517NX77-F1
#
_entry.id   AF-A0A517NX77-F1
#
_cell.length_a   1.000
_cell.length_b   1.000
_cell.length_c   1.000
_cell.angle_alpha   90.00
_cell.angle_beta   90.00
_cell.angle_gamma   90.00
#
_symmetry.space_group_name_H-M   'P 1'
#
loop_
_entity.id
_entity.type
_entity.pdbx_description
1 polymer ?
#
loop_
_entity_poly.entity_id
_entity_poly.type
_entity_poly.pdbx_seq_one_letter_code
_entity_poly.pdbx_strand_id
1 'polypeptide(L)' 'MSMSALMLAFGFPGMPEMLIVLFLALLLFGGAKLPSLMRNLGRSANEFKAGMSESLDDEDSAGPPSENT' A
#
# COMPACT_ATOMS: atom_id res chain seq x y z
N MET A 1 -5.37 -32.00 20.64
CA MET A 1 -5.17 -30.75 19.88
C MET A 1 -5.93 -30.91 18.57
N SER A 2 -7.10 -30.26 18.41
CA SER A 2 -8.00 -30.54 17.28
C SER A 2 -7.43 -29.98 15.97
N MET A 3 -7.74 -30.66 14.85
CA MET A 3 -7.34 -30.29 13.49
C MET A 3 -7.67 -28.82 13.13
N SER A 4 -8.70 -28.26 13.77
CA SER A 4 -9.12 -26.86 13.63
C SER A 4 -8.07 -25.86 14.13
N ALA A 5 -7.31 -26.19 15.17
CA ALA A 5 -6.22 -25.36 15.67
C ALA A 5 -5.01 -25.37 14.72
N LEU A 6 -4.80 -26.49 14.00
CA LEU A 6 -3.77 -26.60 12.98
C LEU A 6 -4.14 -25.80 11.71
N MET A 7 -5.41 -25.76 11.32
CA MET A 7 -5.88 -24.95 10.20
C MET A 7 -5.78 -23.43 10.45
N LEU A 8 -6.08 -22.98 11.68
CA LEU A 8 -5.82 -21.59 12.09
C LEU A 8 -4.32 -21.26 12.11
N ALA A 9 -3.46 -22.25 12.39
CA ALA A 9 -2.01 -22.06 12.36
C ALA A 9 -1.42 -22.00 10.93
N PHE A 10 -2.12 -22.49 9.90
CA PHE A 10 -1.58 -22.61 8.53
C PHE A 10 -2.21 -21.67 7.49
N GLY A 11 -3.35 -21.02 7.78
CA GLY A 11 -4.05 -20.17 6.80
C GLY A 11 -3.91 -18.66 7.01
N PHE A 12 -3.82 -18.20 8.25
CA PHE A 12 -3.62 -16.78 8.56
C PHE A 12 -3.02 -16.68 9.97
N PRO A 13 -1.83 -16.06 10.15
CA PRO A 13 -1.29 -15.88 11.49
C PRO A 13 -2.33 -15.11 12.32
N GLY A 14 -2.64 -15.62 13.50
CA GLY A 14 -3.53 -14.96 14.43
C GLY A 14 -2.98 -13.59 14.85
N MET A 15 -3.83 -12.81 15.52
CA MET A 15 -3.42 -11.52 16.09
C MET A 15 -2.17 -11.64 17.01
N PRO A 16 -2.04 -12.67 17.87
CA PRO A 16 -0.84 -12.86 18.68
C PRO A 16 0.44 -13.04 17.85
N GLU A 17 0.38 -13.89 16.81
CA GLU A 17 1.50 -14.17 15.94
C GLU A 17 1.93 -12.94 15.14
N MET A 18 0.97 -12.16 14.62
CA MET A 18 1.23 -10.89 13.96
C MET A 18 1.91 -9.87 14.91
N LEU A 19 1.51 -9.80 16.17
CA LEU A 19 2.16 -8.94 17.16
C LEU A 19 3.61 -9.35 17.44
N ILE A 20 3.90 -10.65 17.49
CA ILE A 20 5.27 -11.16 17.66
C ILE A 20 6.13 -10.78 16.45
N VAL A 21 5.62 -10.96 15.24
CA VAL A 21 6.33 -10.56 14.01
C VAL A 21 6.56 -9.05 13.97
N LEU A 22 5.54 -8.25 14.32
CA LEU A 22 5.66 -6.81 14.44
C LEU A 22 6.74 -6.42 15.47
N PHE A 23 6.77 -7.08 16.63
CA PHE A 23 7.76 -6.83 17.66
C PHE A 23 9.19 -7.14 17.18
N LEU A 24 9.39 -8.26 16.47
CA LEU A 24 10.67 -8.59 15.85
C LEU A 24 11.06 -7.58 14.77
N ALA A 25 10.13 -7.15 13.92
CA ALA A 25 10.38 -6.10 12.94
C ALA A 25 10.76 -4.78 13.62
N LEU A 26 10.11 -4.42 14.73
CA LEU A 26 10.45 -3.24 15.53
C LEU A 26 11.82 -3.37 16.21
N LEU A 27 12.28 -4.57 16.57
CA LEU A 27 13.64 -4.80 17.09
C LEU A 27 14.71 -4.62 16.00
N LEU A 28 14.45 -5.15 14.80
CA LEU A 28 15.36 -5.07 13.65
C LEU A 28 15.46 -3.65 13.08
N PHE A 29 14.30 -3.02 12.85
CA PHE A 29 14.23 -1.71 12.20
C PHE A 29 14.17 -0.56 13.20
N GLY A 30 13.66 -0.76 14.41
CA GLY A 30 13.39 0.30 15.38
C GLY A 30 12.00 0.94 15.18
N GLY A 31 11.38 1.35 16.29
CA GLY A 31 10.01 1.92 16.29
C GLY A 31 9.85 3.21 15.47
N ALA A 32 10.93 3.96 15.22
CA ALA A 32 10.89 5.17 14.41
C ALA A 32 11.07 4.92 12.90
N LYS A 33 11.74 3.83 12.50
CA LYS A 33 12.08 3.58 11.09
C LYS A 33 10.90 3.03 10.30
N LEU A 34 10.13 2.08 10.85
CA LEU A 34 8.93 1.55 10.20
C LEU A 34 7.93 2.65 9.76
N PRO A 35 7.48 3.55 10.64
CA PRO A 35 6.55 4.62 10.25
C PRO A 35 7.18 5.62 9.27
N SER A 36 8.50 5.89 9.38
CA SER A 36 9.19 6.74 8.41
C SER A 36 9.23 6.12 7.01
N LEU A 37 9.49 4.81 6.92
CA LEU A 37 9.51 4.08 5.65
C LEU A 37 8.12 4.06 5.02
N MET A 38 7.08 3.75 5.80
CA MET A 38 5.69 3.79 5.33
C MET A 38 5.30 5.18 4.83
N ARG A 39 5.70 6.24 5.55
CA ARG A 39 5.36 7.62 5.16
C ARG A 39 6.05 8.05 3.87
N ASN A 40 7.31 7.64 3.67
CA ASN A 40 8.03 7.92 2.43
C ASN A 40 7.47 7.11 1.24
N LEU A 41 7.16 5.83 1.47
CA LEU A 41 6.52 4.98 0.46
C LEU A 41 5.13 5.49 0.09
N GLY A 42 4.34 5.92 1.08
CA GLY A 42 3.01 6.47 0.87
C GLY A 42 3.02 7.77 0.07
N ARG A 43 3.98 8.66 0.32
CA ARG A 43 4.17 9.87 -0.51
C ARG A 43 4.52 9.51 -1.95
N SER A 44 5.50 8.62 -2.15
CA SER A 44 5.90 8.17 -3.49
C SER A 44 4.74 7.51 -4.24
N ALA A 45 3.95 6.66 -3.58
CA ALA A 45 2.77 6.04 -4.18
C ALA A 45 1.67 7.07 -4.53
N ASN A 46 1.50 8.10 -3.70
CA ASN A 46 0.54 9.17 -3.96
C ASN A 46 0.94 10.04 -5.15
N GLU A 47 2.22 10.44 -5.23
CA GLU A 47 2.77 11.19 -6.35
C GLU A 47 2.73 10.37 -7.65
N PHE A 48 3.05 9.07 -7.57
CA PHE A 48 2.93 8.16 -8.71
C PHE A 48 1.48 8.06 -9.22
N LYS A 49 0.51 7.96 -8.31
CA LYS A 49 -0.91 7.95 -8.68
C LYS A 49 -1.37 9.27 -9.29
N ALA A 50 -0.91 10.41 -8.76
CA ALA A 50 -1.24 11.73 -9.28
C ALA A 50 -0.74 11.92 -10.72
N GLY A 51 0.55 11.62 -10.98
CA GLY A 51 1.10 11.74 -12.34
C GLY A 51 0.47 10.78 -13.35
N MET A 52 0.05 9.59 -12.91
CA MET A 52 -0.71 8.66 -13.76
C MET A 52 -2.11 9.19 -14.09
N SER A 53 -2.78 9.88 -13.16
CA SER A 53 -4.11 10.46 -13.39
C SER A 53 -4.06 11.66 -14.35
N GLU A 54 -3.06 12.53 -14.19
CA GLU A 54 -2.85 13.68 -15.07
C GLU A 54 -2.60 13.24 -16.52
N SER A 55 -1.85 12.15 -16.72
CA SER A 55 -1.60 11.58 -18.05
C SER A 55 -2.87 11.03 -18.73
N LEU A 56 -3.88 10.61 -17.95
CA LEU A 56 -5.13 10.05 -18.48
C LEU A 56 -6.15 11.14 -18.80
N ASP A 57 -6.16 12.23 -18.03
CA ASP A 57 -7.09 13.35 -18.23
C ASP A 57 -6.66 14.27 -19.39
N ASP A 58 -5.36 14.32 -19.72
CA ASP A 58 -4.83 15.10 -20.86
C ASP A 58 -5.24 14.54 -22.24
N GLU A 59 -5.65 13.27 -22.34
CA GLU A 59 -6.13 12.67 -23.60
C GLU A 59 -7.59 13.03 -23.94
N ASP A 60 -8.39 13.54 -22.98
CA ASP A 60 -9.83 13.84 -23.16
C ASP A 60 -10.12 15.34 -23.42
N SER A 61 -9.10 16.22 -23.36
CA SER A 61 -9.24 17.67 -23.61
C SER A 61 -8.87 18.12 -25.04
N ALA A 62 -8.50 17.21 -25.93
CA ALA A 62 -8.39 17.49 -27.37
C ALA A 62 -9.77 17.39 -28.05
N GLY A 63 -10.71 18.24 -27.66
CA GLY A 63 -11.99 18.40 -28.38
C GLY A 63 -11.73 18.75 -29.86
N PRO A 64 -12.54 18.24 -30.81
CA PRO A 64 -12.36 18.55 -32.23
C PRO A 64 -12.41 20.07 -32.43
N PRO A 65 -11.55 20.65 -33.28
CA PRO A 65 -11.54 22.08 -33.50
C PRO A 65 -12.94 22.54 -33.89
N SER A 66 -13.52 23.43 -33.10
CA SER A 66 -14.77 24.10 -33.41
C SER A 66 -14.58 24.91 -34.70
N GLU A 67 -15.03 24.34 -35.82
CA GLU A 67 -15.13 24.99 -37.12
C GLU A 67 -16.23 26.06 -37.07
N ASN A 68 -15.85 27.33 -37.28
CA ASN A 68 -16.76 28.46 -37.38
C ASN A 68 -16.82 29.00 -38.82
N THR A 69 -17.36 28.24 -39.76
CA THR A 69 -17.72 28.76 -41.10
C THR A 69 -18.92 28.04 -41.68
#